data_AF-A0A175VVR6-F1
#
_entry.id   AF-A0A175VVR6-F1
#
_cell.length_a   1.000
_cell.length_b   1.000
_cell.length_c   1.000
_cell.angle_alpha   90.00
_cell.angle_beta   90.00
_cell.angle_gamma   90.00
#
_symmetry.space_group_name_H-M   'P 1'
#
loop_
_entity.id
_entity.type
_entity.pdbx_description
1 polymer ?
#
loop_
_entity_poly.entity_id
_entity_poly.type
_entity_poly.pdbx_seq_one_letter_code
_entity_poly.pdbx_strand_id
1 'polypeptide(L)'
;MTFRCDDPDRNCATQEGWAGHWRGENATQETVICPLSFERRRYLDSVCGLGYTVAQSPLNTFWATDLLHRVFHVPQISEDVVDHFTEDYQDVVSLARTDPAKSAFDSDTLQYFAIDVYAFDVAAPGVGCTGDMLAP
;
A
#
# COMPACT_ATOMS: atom_id res chain seq x y z
N MET A 1 -17.59 -3.67 -2.30
CA MET A 1 -16.36 -4.01 -1.56
C MET A 1 -16.68 -4.45 -0.13
N THR A 2 -16.07 -5.54 0.32
CA THR A 2 -16.14 -6.01 1.72
C THR A 2 -14.74 -6.26 2.27
N PHE A 3 -14.46 -5.73 3.46
CA PHE A 3 -13.33 -6.17 4.29
C PHE A 3 -13.83 -7.22 5.27
N ARG A 4 -13.15 -8.37 5.35
CA ARG A 4 -13.54 -9.47 6.24
C ARG A 4 -12.34 -10.02 7.02
N CYS A 5 -12.61 -10.68 8.14
CA CYS A 5 -11.59 -11.21 9.05
C CYS A 5 -11.78 -12.71 9.37
N ASP A 6 -12.68 -13.40 8.67
CA ASP A 6 -13.04 -14.80 8.91
C ASP A 6 -12.29 -15.80 8.00
N ASP A 7 -11.37 -15.32 7.16
CA ASP A 7 -10.41 -16.10 6.38
C ASP A 7 -11.01 -17.33 5.64
N PRO A 8 -12.01 -17.13 4.76
CA PRO A 8 -12.69 -18.24 4.08
C PRO A 8 -11.76 -19.09 3.22
N ASP A 9 -10.70 -18.47 2.67
CA ASP A 9 -9.71 -19.13 1.81
C ASP A 9 -8.57 -19.77 2.62
N ARG A 10 -8.56 -19.58 3.95
CA ARG A 10 -7.54 -20.06 4.90
C ARG A 10 -6.12 -19.54 4.64
N ASN A 11 -5.97 -18.48 3.84
CA ASN A 11 -4.64 -17.95 3.52
C ASN A 11 -4.01 -17.28 4.74
N CYS A 12 -4.79 -16.66 5.64
CA CYS A 12 -4.23 -16.13 6.88
C CYS A 12 -3.69 -17.24 7.79
N ALA A 13 -4.34 -18.40 7.79
CA ALA A 13 -3.94 -19.55 8.59
C ALA A 13 -2.79 -20.36 7.97
N THR A 14 -2.61 -20.33 6.65
CA THR A 14 -1.70 -21.24 5.92
C THR A 14 -0.51 -20.54 5.27
N GLN A 15 -0.62 -19.25 4.95
CA GLN A 15 0.46 -18.49 4.34
C GLN A 15 1.23 -17.72 5.41
N GLU A 16 2.43 -18.19 5.71
CA GLU A 16 3.27 -17.59 6.75
C GLU A 16 3.59 -16.12 6.42
N GLY A 17 3.39 -15.24 7.40
CA GLY A 17 3.69 -13.81 7.27
C GLY A 17 2.63 -13.00 6.51
N TRP A 18 1.57 -13.63 5.99
CA TRP A 18 0.50 -12.90 5.32
C TRP A 18 -0.32 -12.11 6.34
N ALA A 19 -0.39 -10.80 6.14
CA ALA A 19 -1.21 -9.93 6.95
C ALA A 19 -2.59 -9.63 6.31
N GLY A 20 -2.79 -10.00 5.06
CA GLY A 20 -4.08 -9.93 4.38
C GLY A 20 -3.95 -10.33 2.92
N HIS A 21 -5.08 -10.49 2.25
CA HIS A 21 -5.11 -10.84 0.83
C HIS A 21 -6.41 -10.39 0.17
N TRP A 22 -6.37 -10.13 -1.14
CA TRP A 22 -7.56 -10.09 -1.98
C TRP A 22 -7.96 -11.52 -2.36
N ARG A 23 -9.26 -11.81 -2.42
CA ARG A 23 -9.75 -13.18 -2.68
C ARG A 23 -9.71 -13.57 -4.16
N GLY A 24 -9.45 -12.63 -5.06
CA GLY A 24 -9.34 -12.90 -6.49
C GLY A 24 -10.61 -13.55 -7.05
N GLU A 25 -10.43 -14.63 -7.81
CA GLU A 25 -11.53 -15.37 -8.44
C GLU A 25 -12.54 -15.96 -7.44
N ASN A 26 -12.14 -16.22 -6.19
CA ASN A 26 -13.05 -16.76 -5.17
C ASN A 26 -14.11 -15.74 -4.73
N ALA A 27 -13.78 -14.44 -4.76
CA ALA A 27 -14.70 -13.32 -4.56
C ALA A 27 -14.02 -11.99 -4.90
N THR A 28 -14.18 -11.51 -6.13
CA THR A 28 -13.46 -10.34 -6.66
C THR A 28 -13.72 -9.04 -5.90
N GLN A 29 -14.79 -8.97 -5.11
CA GLN A 29 -15.21 -7.78 -4.36
C GLN A 29 -14.78 -7.80 -2.88
N GLU A 30 -13.97 -8.77 -2.47
CA GLU A 30 -13.66 -9.04 -1.08
C GLU A 30 -12.16 -9.08 -0.80
N THR A 31 -11.76 -8.47 0.31
CA THR A 31 -10.40 -8.59 0.84
C THR A 31 -10.44 -9.07 2.29
N VAL A 32 -9.47 -9.89 2.67
CA VAL A 32 -9.34 -10.48 3.99
C VAL A 32 -8.22 -9.77 4.76
N ILE A 33 -8.53 -9.32 5.96
CA ILE A 33 -7.57 -8.80 6.93
C ILE A 33 -7.21 -9.93 7.90
N CYS A 34 -5.93 -10.31 7.93
CA CYS A 34 -5.42 -11.35 8.82
C CYS A 34 -5.03 -10.77 10.19
N PRO A 35 -4.96 -11.59 11.26
CA PRO A 35 -4.56 -11.15 12.60
C PRO A 35 -3.23 -10.37 12.64
N LEU A 36 -2.25 -10.80 11.84
CA LEU A 36 -0.95 -10.16 11.74
C LEU A 36 -1.02 -8.68 11.28
N SER A 37 -2.14 -8.25 10.67
CA SER A 37 -2.35 -6.85 10.37
C SER A 37 -2.39 -5.97 11.62
N PHE A 38 -3.02 -6.46 12.68
CA PHE A 38 -3.20 -5.73 13.93
C PHE A 38 -1.91 -5.67 14.76
N GLU A 39 -0.90 -6.48 14.41
CA GLU A 39 0.41 -6.49 15.05
C GLU A 39 1.44 -5.61 14.32
N ARG A 40 1.35 -5.53 12.98
CA ARG A 40 2.39 -4.91 12.16
C ARG A 40 2.05 -3.51 11.64
N ARG A 41 0.75 -3.18 11.49
CA ARG A 41 0.33 -1.90 10.93
C ARG A 41 0.23 -0.83 12.01
N ARG A 42 0.71 0.36 11.66
CA ARG A 42 0.59 1.58 12.47
C ARG A 42 -0.61 2.41 12.01
N TYR A 43 -1.06 3.32 12.86
CA TYR A 43 -2.08 4.30 12.51
C TYR A 43 -1.47 5.48 11.74
N LEU A 44 -2.27 6.11 10.88
CA LEU A 44 -1.83 7.16 9.95
C LEU A 44 -1.19 8.37 10.65
N ASP A 45 -1.66 8.70 11.85
CA ASP A 45 -1.14 9.78 12.69
C ASP A 45 0.31 9.57 13.17
N SER A 46 0.86 8.36 13.00
CA SER A 46 2.26 8.06 13.30
C SER A 46 3.20 8.13 12.10
N VAL A 47 2.72 8.57 10.92
CA VAL A 47 3.57 8.91 9.76
C VAL A 47 4.64 9.93 10.17
N CYS A 48 5.85 9.77 9.63
CA CYS A 48 7.06 10.52 10.01
C CYS A 48 7.54 10.33 11.46
N GLY A 49 6.88 9.49 12.25
CA GLY A 49 7.32 9.07 13.57
C GLY A 49 8.09 7.74 13.56
N LEU A 50 8.75 7.43 14.67
CA LEU A 50 9.34 6.11 14.95
C LEU A 50 10.31 5.61 13.86
N GLY A 51 11.06 6.53 13.26
CA GLY A 51 12.04 6.24 12.21
C GLY A 51 11.43 5.85 10.85
N TYR A 52 10.11 6.01 10.66
CA TYR A 52 9.50 5.81 9.35
C TYR A 52 9.96 6.87 8.36
N THR A 53 10.34 6.42 7.17
CA THR A 53 10.48 7.27 5.98
C THR A 53 9.75 6.62 4.81
N VAL A 54 9.21 7.43 3.90
CA VAL A 54 8.42 6.92 2.76
C VAL A 54 9.26 6.03 1.86
N ALA A 55 10.49 6.46 1.54
CA ALA A 55 11.36 5.78 0.59
C ALA A 55 12.00 4.48 1.13
N GLN A 56 12.06 4.30 2.45
CA GLN A 56 12.76 3.14 3.06
C GLN A 56 11.83 2.21 3.83
N SER A 57 10.52 2.40 3.74
CA SER A 57 9.54 1.61 4.48
C SER A 57 8.50 1.00 3.53
N PRO A 58 8.01 -0.23 3.80
CA PRO A 58 6.94 -0.83 3.02
C PRO A 58 5.66 0.01 3.05
N LEU A 59 4.93 0.10 1.93
CA LEU A 59 3.65 0.82 1.85
C LEU A 59 2.67 0.35 2.93
N ASN A 60 2.56 -0.96 3.15
CA ASN A 60 1.65 -1.55 4.13
C ASN A 60 2.08 -1.37 5.61
N THR A 61 3.06 -0.50 5.90
CA THR A 61 3.42 -0.11 7.28
C THR A 61 2.24 0.57 7.99
N PHE A 62 1.40 1.32 7.27
CA PHE A 62 0.22 1.97 7.83
C PHE A 62 -1.08 1.29 7.40
N TRP A 63 -2.08 1.34 8.27
CA TRP A 63 -3.44 0.93 7.92
C TRP A 63 -4.00 1.71 6.73
N ALA A 64 -3.72 3.02 6.62
CA ALA A 64 -4.28 3.85 5.56
C ALA A 64 -3.85 3.40 4.15
N THR A 65 -2.55 3.21 3.94
CA THR A 65 -1.98 2.74 2.68
C THR A 65 -2.37 1.29 2.39
N ASP A 66 -2.37 0.40 3.39
CA ASP A 66 -2.84 -0.98 3.20
C ASP A 66 -4.32 -1.06 2.84
N LEU A 67 -5.16 -0.18 3.40
CA LEU A 67 -6.58 -0.11 3.02
C LEU A 67 -6.74 0.43 1.59
N LEU A 68 -5.94 1.41 1.16
CA LEU A 68 -5.93 1.87 -0.23
C LEU A 68 -5.49 0.76 -1.20
N HIS A 69 -4.41 0.04 -0.89
CA HIS A 69 -3.97 -1.14 -1.63
C HIS A 69 -5.10 -2.15 -1.84
N ARG A 70 -5.84 -2.46 -0.77
CA ARG A 70 -7.00 -3.37 -0.83
C ARG A 70 -8.15 -2.82 -1.66
N VAL A 71 -8.37 -1.50 -1.62
CA VAL A 71 -9.38 -0.83 -2.44
C VAL A 71 -9.02 -0.95 -3.92
N PHE A 72 -7.75 -0.77 -4.29
CA PHE A 72 -7.29 -0.89 -5.67
C PHE A 72 -7.38 -2.33 -6.23
N HIS A 73 -7.31 -3.34 -5.38
CA HIS A 73 -7.58 -4.72 -5.79
C HIS A 73 -9.03 -4.99 -6.20
N VAL A 74 -9.99 -4.12 -5.88
CA VAL A 74 -11.42 -4.37 -6.14
C VAL A 74 -11.82 -3.78 -7.49
N PRO A 75 -12.17 -4.61 -8.51
CA PRO A 75 -12.49 -4.14 -9.86
C PRO A 75 -13.59 -3.08 -9.95
N GLN A 76 -14.58 -3.14 -9.05
CA GLN A 76 -15.66 -2.15 -9.04
C GLN A 76 -15.19 -0.75 -8.60
N ILE A 77 -13.99 -0.64 -8.02
CA ILE A 77 -13.42 0.63 -7.59
C ILE A 77 -12.24 1.01 -8.49
N SER A 78 -11.38 0.05 -8.85
CA SER A 78 -10.26 0.29 -9.77
C SER A 78 -10.66 0.29 -11.24
N GLU A 79 -11.89 -0.11 -11.57
CA GLU A 79 -12.44 -0.25 -12.93
C GLU A 79 -11.58 -1.16 -13.84
N ASP A 80 -10.86 -2.12 -13.24
CA ASP A 80 -9.86 -2.96 -13.92
C ASP A 80 -8.75 -2.15 -14.63
N VAL A 81 -8.55 -0.89 -14.22
CA VAL A 81 -7.53 0.02 -14.80
C VAL A 81 -6.28 0.08 -13.93
N VAL A 82 -6.44 0.08 -12.60
CA VAL A 82 -5.30 0.16 -11.67
C VAL A 82 -4.67 -1.22 -11.51
N ASP A 83 -3.36 -1.32 -11.75
CA ASP A 83 -2.58 -2.57 -11.68
C ASP A 83 -1.25 -2.34 -10.95
N HIS A 84 -0.46 -3.39 -10.70
CA HIS A 84 0.88 -3.29 -10.13
C HIS A 84 1.96 -3.38 -11.23
N PHE A 85 2.71 -2.30 -11.44
CA PHE A 85 3.87 -2.24 -12.33
C PHE A 85 5.19 -2.06 -11.56
N THR A 86 5.11 -1.78 -10.27
CA THR A 86 6.24 -1.57 -9.36
C THR A 86 6.03 -2.34 -8.06
N GLU A 87 7.03 -2.35 -7.17
CA GLU A 87 6.93 -2.99 -5.86
C GLU A 87 7.34 -2.06 -4.70
N ASP A 88 8.22 -1.08 -4.96
CA ASP A 88 8.73 -0.16 -3.95
C ASP A 88 8.91 1.28 -4.46
N TYR A 89 9.34 2.17 -3.56
CA TYR A 89 9.49 3.60 -3.86
C TYR A 89 10.52 3.86 -4.98
N GLN A 90 11.60 3.09 -5.02
CA GLN A 90 12.64 3.26 -6.04
C GLN A 90 12.10 2.86 -7.42
N ASP A 91 11.33 1.78 -7.47
CA ASP A 91 10.68 1.33 -8.69
C ASP A 91 9.65 2.35 -9.20
N VAL A 92 8.87 2.97 -8.31
CA VAL A 92 7.96 4.08 -8.69
C VAL A 92 8.72 5.25 -9.31
N VAL A 93 9.85 5.65 -8.72
CA VAL A 93 10.70 6.71 -9.27
C VAL A 93 11.31 6.30 -10.61
N SER A 94 11.68 5.03 -10.78
CA SER A 94 12.18 4.48 -12.04
C SER A 94 11.09 4.45 -13.12
N LEU A 95 9.88 4.01 -12.78
CA LEU A 95 8.71 3.97 -13.66
C LEU A 95 8.38 5.38 -14.16
N ALA A 96 8.37 6.37 -13.26
CA ALA A 96 8.11 7.76 -13.62
C ALA A 96 9.12 8.34 -14.63
N ARG A 97 10.34 7.80 -14.70
CA ARG A 97 11.38 8.21 -15.66
C ARG A 97 11.32 7.44 -16.97
N THR A 98 10.93 6.17 -16.92
CA THR A 98 11.07 5.24 -18.04
C THR A 98 9.76 5.00 -18.79
N ASP A 99 8.63 4.96 -18.07
CA ASP A 99 7.29 4.74 -18.61
C ASP A 99 6.24 5.53 -17.78
N PRO A 100 6.30 6.88 -17.80
CA PRO A 100 5.44 7.73 -16.98
C PRO A 100 3.95 7.59 -17.27
N ALA A 101 3.58 7.01 -18.43
CA ALA A 101 2.19 6.72 -18.75
C ALA A 101 1.60 5.72 -17.74
N LYS A 102 2.38 4.71 -17.33
CA LYS A 102 1.95 3.69 -16.35
C LYS A 102 1.82 4.22 -14.94
N SER A 103 2.61 5.23 -14.57
CA SER A 103 2.55 5.86 -13.23
C SER A 103 1.16 6.36 -12.85
N ALA A 104 0.31 6.72 -13.83
CA ALA A 104 -1.04 7.21 -13.56
C ALA A 104 -2.04 6.12 -13.13
N PHE A 105 -1.71 4.84 -13.33
CA PHE A 105 -2.58 3.70 -13.00
C PHE A 105 -1.79 2.55 -12.35
N ASP A 106 -0.61 2.85 -11.82
CA ASP A 106 0.15 1.95 -10.96
C ASP A 106 -0.31 2.12 -9.51
N SER A 107 -0.77 1.02 -8.91
CA SER A 107 -1.27 0.97 -7.52
C SER A 107 -0.26 1.53 -6.53
N ASP A 108 1.03 1.18 -6.67
CA ASP A 108 2.06 1.63 -5.74
C ASP A 108 2.43 3.09 -5.96
N THR A 109 2.51 3.57 -7.20
CA THR A 109 2.69 5.00 -7.49
C THR A 109 1.58 5.83 -6.84
N LEU A 110 0.32 5.43 -6.97
CA LEU A 110 -0.82 6.12 -6.38
C LEU A 110 -0.74 6.15 -4.85
N GLN A 111 -0.36 5.03 -4.22
CA GLN A 111 -0.22 4.94 -2.76
C GLN A 111 0.98 5.73 -2.24
N TYR A 112 2.14 5.63 -2.90
CA TYR A 112 3.35 6.36 -2.52
C TYR A 112 3.15 7.86 -2.67
N PHE A 113 2.52 8.31 -3.75
CA PHE A 113 2.12 9.71 -3.90
C PHE A 113 1.23 10.16 -2.73
N ALA A 114 0.19 9.39 -2.40
CA ALA A 114 -0.74 9.74 -1.34
C ALA A 114 -0.06 9.85 0.04
N ILE A 115 0.81 8.90 0.39
CA ILE A 115 1.49 8.91 1.70
C ILE A 115 2.61 9.95 1.78
N ASP A 116 3.32 10.24 0.68
CA ASP A 116 4.37 11.26 0.64
C ASP A 116 3.78 12.67 0.70
N VAL A 117 2.66 12.91 0.01
CA VAL A 117 1.89 14.16 0.16
C VAL A 117 1.34 14.30 1.58
N TYR A 118 0.77 13.24 2.17
CA TYR A 118 0.33 13.29 3.56
C TYR A 118 1.49 13.58 4.52
N ALA A 119 2.65 12.98 4.27
CA ALA A 119 3.86 13.25 5.04
C ALA A 119 4.25 14.73 4.99
N PHE A 120 4.25 15.33 3.80
CA PHE A 120 4.65 16.72 3.58
C PHE A 120 3.61 17.75 4.04
N ASP A 121 2.33 17.53 3.81
CA ASP A 121 1.27 18.51 4.09
C ASP A 121 0.71 18.39 5.52
N VAL A 122 0.71 17.19 6.10
CA VAL A 122 0.00 16.92 7.37
C VAL A 122 0.94 16.44 8.46
N ALA A 123 1.71 15.36 8.24
CA ALA A 123 2.48 14.72 9.30
C ALA A 123 3.69 15.56 9.74
N ALA A 124 4.41 16.16 8.77
CA ALA A 124 5.53 17.06 8.99
C ALA A 124 5.43 18.28 8.03
N PRO A 125 4.54 19.25 8.31
CA PRO A 125 4.19 20.33 7.38
C PRO A 125 5.40 21.08 6.82
N GLY A 126 5.54 21.06 5.49
CA GLY A 126 6.60 21.75 4.75
C GLY A 126 7.98 21.07 4.80
N VAL A 127 8.11 19.95 5.50
CA VAL A 127 9.35 19.18 5.64
C VAL A 127 9.19 17.78 5.05
N GLY A 128 8.11 17.09 5.39
CA GLY A 128 7.87 15.70 5.02
C GLY A 128 8.82 14.71 5.72
N CYS A 129 8.77 13.47 5.27
CA CYS A 129 9.70 12.42 5.69
C CYS A 129 9.93 11.41 4.57
N THR A 130 10.09 11.91 3.33
CA THR A 130 10.37 11.05 2.16
C THR A 130 11.58 10.16 2.43
N GLY A 131 12.63 10.72 3.04
CA GLY A 131 13.88 10.01 3.33
C GLY A 131 14.78 9.90 2.10
N ASP A 132 15.94 9.29 2.30
CA ASP A 132 16.90 9.06 1.22
C ASP A 132 16.57 7.76 0.49
N MET A 133 16.56 7.78 -0.84
CA MET A 133 16.58 6.55 -1.62
C MET A 133 17.87 5.79 -1.29
N LEU A 134 17.77 4.47 -1.07
CA LEU A 134 18.97 3.64 -0.96
C LEU A 134 19.75 3.79 -2.26
N ALA A 135 21.07 3.98 -2.16
CA ALA A 135 21.91 3.96 -3.33
C ALA A 135 21.77 2.57 -4.01
N PRO A 136 21.63 2.50 -5.34
CA PRO A 136 21.49 1.25 -6.07
C PRO A 136 22.68 0.30 -5.90
#